data_AF-A0A6P0K4M6-F1
#
_entry.id   AF-A0A6P0K4M6-F1
#
_cell.length_a   1.000
_cell.length_b   1.000
_cell.length_c   1.000
_cell.angle_alpha   90.00
_cell.angle_beta   90.00
_cell.angle_gamma   90.00
#
_symmetry.space_group_name_H-M   'P 1'
#
loop_
_entity.id
_entity.type
_entity.pdbx_description
1 polymer ?
#
loop_
_entity_poly.entity_id
_entity_poly.type
_entity_poly.pdbx_seq_one_letter_code
_entity_poly.pdbx_strand_id
1 'polypeptide(L)' 'MEKEPPIQLSLEQQFNLRAFEEHIKGITLEQAQILLSDLHRQLLVREAYFKHFIRQSLLGEPSPEID' A
#
# COMPACT_ATOMS: atom_id res chain seq x y z
N MET A 1 10.07 24.09 -14.65
CA MET A 1 9.88 22.72 -14.12
C MET A 1 8.40 22.58 -13.83
N GLU A 2 7.64 22.03 -14.77
CA GLU A 2 6.22 21.74 -14.53
C GLU A 2 6.16 20.63 -13.48
N LYS A 3 5.44 20.86 -12.38
CA LYS A 3 5.16 19.83 -11.39
C LYS A 3 4.08 18.94 -12.00
N GLU A 4 4.39 17.68 -12.26
CA GLU A 4 3.37 16.70 -12.64
C GLU A 4 2.22 16.74 -11.62
N PRO A 5 0.96 16.68 -12.07
CA PRO A 5 -0.16 16.70 -11.15
C PRO A 5 -0.07 15.50 -10.20
N PRO A 6 -0.42 15.69 -8.90
CA PRO A 6 -0.40 14.59 -7.94
C PRO A 6 -1.27 13.44 -8.46
N ILE A 7 -0.80 12.20 -8.27
CA ILE A 7 -1.56 11.00 -8.60
C ILE A 7 -2.90 11.08 -7.87
N GLN A 8 -4.00 11.19 -8.64
CA GLN A 8 -5.34 11.23 -8.09
C GLN A 8 -5.88 9.81 -7.93
N LEU A 9 -6.56 9.56 -6.81
CA LEU A 9 -7.28 8.31 -6.61
C LEU A 9 -8.43 8.20 -7.60
N SER A 10 -8.67 7.00 -8.14
CA SER A 10 -9.86 6.70 -8.93
C SER A 10 -11.13 6.81 -8.06
N LEU A 11 -12.30 6.95 -8.68
CA LEU A 11 -13.59 7.00 -7.96
C LEU A 11 -13.79 5.77 -7.05
N GLU A 12 -13.41 4.58 -7.53
CA GLU A 12 -13.48 3.34 -6.75
C GLU A 12 -12.52 3.37 -5.56
N GLN A 13 -11.30 3.87 -5.75
CA GLN A 13 -10.34 4.02 -4.64
C GLN A 13 -10.83 5.01 -3.60
N GLN A 14 -11.48 6.10 -4.02
CA GLN A 14 -12.10 7.07 -3.11
C GLN A 14 -13.27 6.44 -2.35
N PHE A 15 -14.11 5.64 -3.03
CA PHE A 15 -15.19 4.89 -2.38
C PHE A 15 -14.63 3.90 -1.34
N ASN A 16 -13.61 3.13 -1.69
CA ASN A 16 -12.96 2.19 -0.78
C ASN A 16 -12.36 2.89 0.44
N LEU A 17 -11.75 4.07 0.25
CA LEU A 17 -11.25 4.88 1.36
C LEU A 17 -12.38 5.30 2.31
N ARG A 18 -13.50 5.80 1.78
CA ARG A 18 -14.68 6.17 2.59
C ARG A 18 -15.27 4.97 3.31
N ALA A 19 -15.39 3.83 2.65
CA ALA A 19 -15.87 2.61 3.29
C ALA A 19 -14.94 2.22 4.45
N PHE A 20 -13.63 2.26 4.25
CA PHE A 20 -12.67 1.96 5.32
C PHE A 20 -12.77 2.95 6.49
N GLU A 21 -12.91 4.24 6.23
CA GLU A 21 -13.15 5.27 7.25
C GLU A 21 -14.36 4.94 8.13
N GLU A 22 -15.48 4.49 7.53
CA GLU A 22 -16.65 4.07 8.30
C GLU A 22 -16.40 2.84 9.17
N HIS A 23 -15.66 1.84 8.65
CA HIS A 23 -15.33 0.63 9.42
C HIS A 23 -14.45 0.92 10.64
N ILE A 24 -13.53 1.87 10.55
CA ILE A 24 -12.59 2.15 11.65
C ILE A 24 -13.19 3.03 12.75
N LYS A 25 -14.36 3.67 12.56
CA LYS A 25 -14.96 4.55 13.58
C LYS A 25 -15.24 3.88 14.92
N GLY A 26 -15.47 2.57 14.91
CA GLY A 26 -15.83 1.80 16.11
C GLY A 26 -14.67 1.09 16.80
N ILE A 27 -13.43 1.24 16.33
CA ILE A 27 -12.31 0.45 16.87
C ILE A 27 -11.81 1.02 18.20
N THR A 28 -11.43 0.12 19.10
CA THR A 28 -10.76 0.50 20.34
C THR A 28 -9.30 0.89 20.09
N LEU A 29 -8.66 1.51 21.09
CA LEU A 29 -7.23 1.85 21.01
C LEU A 29 -6.35 0.63 20.75
N GLU A 30 -6.63 -0.50 21.42
CA GLU A 30 -5.89 -1.75 21.25
C GLU A 30 -6.05 -2.30 19.82
N GLN A 31 -7.28 -2.30 19.30
CA GLN A 31 -7.54 -2.71 17.92
C GLN A 31 -6.85 -1.78 16.91
N ALA A 32 -6.81 -0.47 17.18
CA ALA A 32 -6.11 0.49 16.34
C ALA A 32 -4.59 0.25 16.32
N GLN A 33 -3.98 -0.12 17.45
CA GLN A 33 -2.55 -0.45 17.53
C GLN A 33 -2.20 -1.68 16.70
N ILE A 34 -3.04 -2.72 16.77
CA ILE A 34 -2.90 -3.94 15.97
C ILE A 34 -3.05 -3.60 14.48
N LEU A 35 -4.13 -2.91 14.10
CA LEU A 35 -4.42 -2.51 12.74
C LEU A 35 -3.29 -1.66 12.12
N LEU A 36 -2.74 -0.71 12.89
CA LEU A 36 -1.65 0.15 12.43
C LEU A 36 -0.35 -0.64 12.20
N SER A 37 -0.05 -1.59 13.08
CA SER A 37 1.12 -2.46 12.95
C SER A 37 1.02 -3.35 11.70
N ASP A 38 -0.16 -3.91 11.46
CA ASP A 38 -0.42 -4.74 10.28
C ASP A 38 -0.41 -3.92 8.98
N LEU A 39 -0.96 -2.71 9.00
CA LEU A 39 -0.89 -1.79 7.87
C LEU A 39 0.55 -1.44 7.53
N HIS A 40 1.39 -1.17 8.53
CA HIS A 40 2.82 -0.91 8.31
C HIS A 40 3.54 -2.13 7.72
N ARG A 41 3.24 -3.34 8.22
CA ARG A 41 3.77 -4.58 7.63
C ARG A 41 3.36 -4.72 6.15
N GLN A 42 2.10 -4.47 5.83
CA GLN A 42 1.60 -4.48 4.45
C GLN A 42 2.31 -3.45 3.57
N LEU A 43 2.61 -2.26 4.09
CA LEU A 43 3.39 -1.25 3.36
C LEU A 43 4.80 -1.74 3.03
N LEU A 44 5.51 -2.36 3.98
CA LEU A 44 6.84 -2.93 3.73
C LEU A 44 6.81 -4.06 2.69
N VAL A 45 5.81 -4.94 2.76
CA VAL A 45 5.61 -6.00 1.77
C VAL A 45 5.35 -5.40 0.39
N ARG A 46 4.48 -4.39 0.29
CA ARG A 46 4.20 -3.68 -0.96
C ARG A 46 5.45 -3.01 -1.54
N GLU A 47 6.27 -2.40 -0.69
CA GLU A 47 7.55 -1.81 -1.08
C GLU A 47 8.51 -2.87 -1.66
N ALA A 48 8.62 -4.03 -0.99
CA ALA A 48 9.43 -5.15 -1.48
C ALA A 48 8.95 -5.64 -2.85
N TYR A 49 7.63 -5.78 -3.05
CA TYR A 49 7.04 -6.15 -4.34
C TYR A 49 7.31 -5.10 -5.42
N PHE A 50 7.16 -3.80 -5.13
CA PHE A 50 7.48 -2.76 -6.11
C PHE A 50 8.95 -2.76 -6.49
N LYS A 51 9.86 -2.90 -5.52
CA LYS A 51 11.30 -3.02 -5.79
C LYS A 51 11.61 -4.23 -6.67
N HIS A 52 11.00 -5.37 -6.35
CA HIS A 52 11.14 -6.59 -7.14
C HIS A 52 10.60 -6.41 -8.56
N PHE A 53 9.38 -5.88 -8.71
CA PHE A 53 8.77 -5.60 -10.01
C PHE A 53 9.65 -4.68 -10.86
N ILE A 54 10.21 -3.62 -10.28
CA ILE A 54 11.14 -2.72 -10.98
C ILE A 54 12.39 -3.47 -11.43
N ARG A 55 13.02 -4.26 -10.56
CA ARG A 55 14.20 -5.06 -10.93
C ARG A 55 13.92 -6.06 -12.05
N GLN A 56 12.79 -6.75 -11.99
CA GLN A 56 12.41 -7.72 -13.00
C GLN A 56 12.04 -7.04 -14.33
N SER A 57 11.15 -6.04 -14.29
CA SER A 57 10.59 -5.41 -15.49
C SER A 57 11.54 -4.45 -16.20
N LEU A 58 12.38 -3.72 -15.44
CA LEU A 58 13.27 -2.68 -15.98
C LEU A 58 14.74 -3.12 -16.04
N LEU A 59 15.20 -4.00 -15.14
CA LEU A 59 16.60 -4.42 -15.08
C LEU A 59 16.83 -5.87 -15.56
N GLY A 60 15.76 -6.64 -15.84
CA GLY A 60 15.86 -8.00 -16.35
C GLY A 60 16.47 -9.02 -15.38
N GLU A 61 16.51 -8.70 -14.09
CA GLU A 61 17.05 -9.60 -13.07
C GLU A 61 16.09 -10.79 -12.82
N PRO A 62 16.60 -12.02 -12.67
CA PRO A 62 15.77 -13.17 -12.33
C PRO A 62 15.15 -12.99 -10.94
N SER A 63 13.94 -13.51 -10.76
CA SER A 63 13.25 -13.44 -9.47
C SER A 63 14.06 -14.17 -8.40
N PRO A 64 14.32 -13.57 -7.23
CA PRO A 64 14.86 -14.32 -6.12
C PRO A 64 13.82 -15.37 -5.70
N GLU A 65 14.27 -16.60 -5.46
CA GLU A 65 13.44 -17.64 -4.84
C GLU A 65 13.04 -17.13 -3.45
N ILE A 66 11.75 -16.89 -3.26
CA ILE A 66 11.19 -16.61 -1.94
C ILE A 66 10.93 -17.99 -1.32
N ASP A 67 11.82 -18.45 -0.44
CA ASP A 67 11.60 -19.56 0.49
C ASP A 67 10.49 -19.22 1.50
#